data_AF-A5WDT9-F1
#
_entry.id   AF-A5WDT9-F1
#
_cell.length_a   1.000
_cell.length_b   1.000
_cell.length_c   1.000
_cell.angle_alpha   90.00
_cell.angle_beta   90.00
_cell.angle_gamma   90.00
#
_symmetry.space_group_name_H-M   'P 1'
#
loop_
_entity.id
_entity.type
_entity.pdbx_description
1 polymer ?
#
loop_
_entity_poly.entity_id
_entity_poly.type
_entity_poly.pdbx_seq_one_letter_code
_entity_poly.pdbx_strand_id
1 'polypeptide(L)'
;MTDNNTTQTPELSKDIEAFYKRADAIIELANSQLGPESHSGQVGASLLYAAARYSSSVASIGFVKGSDLAKEKQEIIEFYTKQYRQMLSDNLDDYAENFDKYVQTGSAQK
;
A
#
# COMPACT_ATOMS: atom_id res chain seq x y z
N MET A 1 -10.97 -39.14 24.89
CA MET A 1 -9.92 -38.32 25.54
C MET A 1 -8.62 -38.79 24.94
N THR A 2 -8.02 -38.11 23.99
CA THR A 2 -7.51 -36.73 24.09
C THR A 2 -7.63 -35.98 22.77
N ASP A 3 -8.08 -34.73 22.88
CA ASP A 3 -8.13 -33.73 21.82
C ASP A 3 -6.71 -33.30 21.43
N ASN A 4 -6.39 -33.37 20.13
CA ASN A 4 -5.24 -32.65 19.56
C ASN A 4 -5.78 -31.69 18.49
N ASN A 5 -6.37 -30.60 18.99
CA ASN A 5 -6.65 -29.41 18.20
C ASN A 5 -5.35 -28.61 18.08
N THR A 6 -4.52 -28.97 17.10
CA THR A 6 -3.36 -28.18 16.74
C THR A 6 -3.85 -26.93 16.02
N THR A 7 -3.84 -25.80 16.72
CA THR A 7 -4.07 -24.47 16.16
C THR A 7 -3.00 -24.20 15.10
N GLN A 8 -3.27 -24.58 13.85
CA GLN A 8 -2.46 -24.18 12.70
C GLN A 8 -2.78 -22.71 12.43
N THR A 9 -1.89 -21.82 12.86
CA THR A 9 -1.84 -20.45 12.34
C THR A 9 -1.76 -20.54 10.82
N PRO A 10 -2.60 -19.81 10.04
CA PRO A 10 -2.59 -19.92 8.58
C PRO A 10 -1.21 -19.53 8.04
N GLU A 11 -0.53 -20.46 7.37
CA GLU A 11 0.70 -20.17 6.64
C GLU A 11 0.34 -19.23 5.48
N LEU A 12 0.78 -17.96 5.56
CA LEU A 12 0.65 -17.04 4.43
C LEU A 12 1.36 -17.65 3.22
N SER A 13 0.73 -17.61 2.04
CA SER A 13 1.38 -18.12 0.84
C SER A 13 2.63 -17.28 0.51
N LYS A 14 3.65 -17.92 -0.07
CA LYS A 14 4.92 -17.26 -0.45
C LYS A 14 4.72 -16.02 -1.33
N ASP A 15 3.68 -16.02 -2.15
CA ASP A 15 3.36 -14.89 -3.02
C ASP A 15 2.86 -13.68 -2.22
N ILE A 16 2.09 -13.90 -1.16
CA ILE A 16 1.62 -12.84 -0.26
C ILE A 16 2.81 -12.28 0.53
N GLU A 17 3.70 -13.12 1.05
CA GLU A 17 4.93 -12.66 1.72
C GLU A 17 5.80 -11.80 0.78
N ALA A 18 6.01 -12.26 -0.46
CA ALA A 18 6.77 -11.51 -1.45
C ALA A 18 6.10 -10.18 -1.83
N PHE A 19 4.77 -10.12 -1.82
CA PHE A 19 4.02 -8.87 -2.00
C PHE A 19 4.31 -7.88 -0.87
N TYR A 20 4.16 -8.29 0.39
CA TYR A 20 4.42 -7.42 1.54
C TYR A 20 5.86 -6.92 1.56
N LYS A 21 6.83 -7.81 1.32
CA LYS A 21 8.25 -7.42 1.24
C LYS A 21 8.51 -6.32 0.22
N ARG A 22 7.82 -6.33 -0.94
CA ARG A 22 7.95 -5.26 -1.94
C ARG A 22 7.28 -3.97 -1.49
N ALA A 23 6.12 -4.06 -0.84
CA ALA A 23 5.43 -2.89 -0.29
C ALA A 23 6.26 -2.21 0.81
N ASP A 24 6.83 -2.99 1.72
CA ASP A 24 7.68 -2.51 2.80
C ASP A 24 8.92 -1.80 2.27
N ALA A 25 9.58 -2.34 1.26
CA ALA A 25 10.73 -1.68 0.63
C ALA A 25 10.40 -0.29 0.04
N ILE A 26 9.17 -0.09 -0.44
CA ILE A 26 8.69 1.22 -0.92
C ILE A 26 8.44 2.17 0.25
N ILE A 27 7.87 1.66 1.35
CA ILE A 27 7.64 2.42 2.58
C ILE A 27 8.98 2.84 3.20
N GLU A 28 9.97 1.95 3.26
CA GLU A 28 11.33 2.24 3.73
C GLU A 28 11.96 3.37 2.93
N LEU A 29 11.84 3.33 1.59
CA LEU A 29 12.33 4.40 0.72
C LEU A 29 11.58 5.72 0.93
N ALA A 30 10.27 5.68 1.20
CA ALA A 30 9.51 6.89 1.53
C ALA A 30 10.00 7.45 2.88
N ASN A 31 10.13 6.61 3.90
CA ASN A 31 10.60 7.00 5.22
C ASN A 31 12.02 7.59 5.19
N SER A 32 12.91 7.10 4.32
CA SER A 32 14.25 7.66 4.16
C SER A 32 14.27 9.09 3.56
N GLN A 33 13.14 9.58 3.04
CA GLN A 33 13.00 10.95 2.51
C GLN A 33 12.43 11.93 3.54
N LEU A 34 12.08 11.46 4.74
CA LEU A 34 11.70 12.33 5.85
C LEU A 34 12.92 13.11 6.35
N GLY A 35 12.74 14.40 6.60
CA GLY A 35 13.83 15.25 7.11
C GLY A 35 13.41 16.70 7.30
N PRO A 36 14.37 17.60 7.60
CA PRO A 36 14.11 19.03 7.81
C PRO A 36 13.38 19.70 6.64
N GLU A 37 13.63 19.24 5.41
CA GLU A 37 13.09 19.80 4.17
C GLU A 37 11.81 19.11 3.68
N SER A 38 11.39 18.01 4.33
CA SER A 38 10.25 17.20 3.87
C SER A 38 9.60 16.45 5.01
N HIS A 39 8.38 16.85 5.36
CA HIS A 39 7.57 16.17 6.38
C HIS A 39 6.71 15.05 5.77
N SER A 40 6.08 14.24 6.63
CA SER A 40 5.29 13.06 6.25
C SER A 40 4.24 13.33 5.17
N GLY A 41 3.48 14.44 5.29
CA GLY A 41 2.52 14.85 4.26
C GLY A 41 3.13 15.07 2.86
N GLN A 42 4.32 15.69 2.76
CA GLN A 42 4.99 15.92 1.49
C GLN A 42 5.55 14.62 0.89
N VAL A 43 6.18 13.79 1.73
CA VAL A 43 6.67 12.46 1.32
C VAL A 43 5.50 11.57 0.87
N GLY A 44 4.39 11.58 1.60
CA GLY A 44 3.18 10.85 1.24
C GLY A 44 2.58 11.31 -0.09
N ALA A 45 2.54 12.62 -0.35
CA ALA A 45 2.11 13.16 -1.64
C ALA A 45 3.02 12.70 -2.79
N SER A 46 4.34 12.71 -2.58
CA SER A 46 5.32 12.19 -3.54
C SER A 46 5.13 10.70 -3.81
N LEU A 47 4.87 9.90 -2.77
CA LEU A 47 4.60 8.46 -2.91
C LEU A 47 3.30 8.21 -3.69
N LEU A 48 2.23 8.95 -3.41
CA LEU A 48 0.97 8.86 -4.15
C LEU A 48 1.15 9.20 -5.64
N TYR A 49 1.91 10.26 -5.93
CA TYR A 49 2.23 10.63 -7.31
C TYR A 49 3.09 9.57 -8.01
N ALA A 50 4.07 8.99 -7.31
CA ALA A 50 4.88 7.89 -7.83
C ALA A 50 4.03 6.67 -8.15
N ALA A 51 3.10 6.28 -7.27
CA ALA A 51 2.17 5.19 -7.50
C ALA A 51 1.31 5.44 -8.75
N ALA A 52 0.76 6.64 -8.93
CA ALA A 52 -0.04 6.99 -10.10
C ALA A 52 0.77 6.88 -11.42
N ARG A 53 2.03 7.33 -11.42
CA ARG A 53 2.93 7.22 -12.58
C ARG A 53 3.28 5.77 -12.89
N TYR A 54 3.59 4.99 -11.86
CA TYR A 54 3.91 3.57 -12.02
C TYR A 54 2.71 2.80 -12.57
N SER A 55 1.52 2.98 -12.00
CA SER A 55 0.28 2.38 -12.49
C SER A 55 -0.03 2.76 -13.94
N SER A 56 0.18 4.03 -14.30
CA SER A 56 0.01 4.50 -15.69
C SER A 56 0.98 3.79 -16.65
N SER A 57 2.24 3.60 -16.23
CA SER A 57 3.23 2.87 -17.01
C SER A 57 2.86 1.40 -17.15
N VAL A 58 2.40 0.74 -16.09
CA VAL A 58 1.97 -0.66 -16.13
C VAL A 58 0.77 -0.83 -17.06
N ALA A 59 -0.24 0.02 -16.94
CA ALA A 59 -1.41 -0.02 -17.81
C ALA A 59 -1.02 0.13 -19.29
N SER A 60 -0.04 0.98 -19.61
CA SER A 60 0.41 1.23 -20.98
C SER A 60 1.01 0.01 -21.68
N ILE A 61 1.53 -0.98 -20.94
CA ILE A 61 2.14 -2.19 -21.50
C ILE A 61 1.13 -2.98 -22.35
N GLY A 62 -0.17 -2.90 -22.02
CA GLY A 62 -1.24 -3.56 -22.76
C GLY A 62 -1.60 -2.94 -24.11
N PHE A 63 -0.99 -1.79 -24.48
CA PHE A 63 -1.41 -1.00 -25.64
C PHE A 63 -0.27 -0.79 -26.64
N VAL A 64 -0.62 -0.82 -27.93
CA VAL A 64 0.29 -0.51 -29.03
C VAL A 64 0.21 0.97 -29.43
N LYS A 65 -0.96 1.60 -29.26
CA LYS A 65 -1.22 2.99 -29.67
C LYS A 65 -1.72 3.81 -28.49
N GLY A 66 -1.15 5.01 -28.34
CA GLY A 66 -1.58 5.97 -27.31
C GLY A 66 -3.06 6.37 -27.43
N SER A 67 -3.63 6.36 -28.63
CA SER A 67 -5.06 6.64 -28.85
C SER A 67 -5.98 5.59 -28.21
N ASP A 68 -5.56 4.33 -28.18
CA ASP A 68 -6.37 3.25 -27.61
C ASP A 68 -6.24 3.28 -26.08
N LEU A 69 -5.03 3.51 -25.54
CA LEU A 69 -4.84 3.81 -24.11
C LEU A 69 -5.70 5.01 -23.66
N ALA A 70 -5.80 6.05 -24.48
CA ALA A 70 -6.60 7.24 -24.15
C ALA A 70 -8.11 6.95 -24.10
N LYS A 71 -8.62 6.01 -24.92
CA LYS A 71 -10.03 5.58 -24.85
C LYS A 71 -10.32 4.82 -23.56
N GLU A 72 -9.39 3.97 -23.12
CA GLU A 72 -9.51 3.15 -21.90
C GLU A 72 -9.18 3.91 -20.61
N LYS A 73 -8.83 5.22 -20.70
CA LYS A 73 -8.35 6.00 -19.56
C LYS A 73 -9.27 5.93 -18.34
N GLN A 74 -10.59 6.03 -18.54
CA GLN A 74 -11.54 6.06 -17.42
C GLN A 74 -11.63 4.70 -16.73
N GLU A 75 -11.65 3.61 -17.50
CA GLU A 75 -11.67 2.25 -16.95
C GLU A 75 -10.41 1.95 -16.15
N ILE A 76 -9.24 2.39 -16.64
CA ILE A 76 -7.96 2.27 -15.94
C ILE A 76 -7.98 3.05 -14.61
N ILE A 77 -8.48 4.29 -14.62
CA ILE A 77 -8.62 5.10 -13.41
C ILE A 77 -9.53 4.40 -12.40
N GLU A 78 -10.69 3.89 -12.84
CA GLU A 78 -11.63 3.20 -11.95
C GLU A 78 -11.01 1.93 -11.34
N PHE A 79 -10.30 1.13 -12.15
CA PHE A 79 -9.63 -0.08 -11.69
C PHE A 79 -8.61 0.20 -10.57
N TYR A 80 -7.71 1.15 -10.76
CA TYR A 80 -6.68 1.46 -9.75
C TYR A 80 -7.26 2.17 -8.53
N THR A 81 -8.18 3.12 -8.72
CA THR A 81 -8.76 3.87 -7.60
C THR A 81 -9.65 3.01 -6.72
N LYS A 82 -10.37 2.02 -7.29
CA LYS A 82 -11.15 1.05 -6.51
C LYS A 82 -10.26 0.22 -5.58
N GLN A 83 -9.16 -0.32 -6.10
CA GLN A 83 -8.22 -1.11 -5.29
C GLN A 83 -7.54 -0.26 -4.21
N TYR A 84 -7.06 0.94 -4.58
CA TYR A 84 -6.46 1.85 -3.62
C TYR A 84 -7.43 2.25 -2.51
N ARG A 85 -8.70 2.53 -2.86
CA ARG A 85 -9.74 2.85 -1.88
C ARG A 85 -9.96 1.70 -0.90
N GLN A 86 -10.01 0.47 -1.37
CA GLN A 86 -10.18 -0.69 -0.50
C GLN A 86 -9.01 -0.83 0.47
N MET A 87 -7.78 -0.85 -0.05
CA MET A 87 -6.58 -0.96 0.79
C MET A 87 -6.48 0.19 1.80
N LEU A 88 -6.78 1.42 1.38
CA LEU A 88 -6.77 2.57 2.28
C LEU A 88 -7.84 2.43 3.38
N SER A 89 -9.05 1.98 3.03
CA SER A 89 -10.11 1.73 4.00
C SER A 89 -9.66 0.71 5.03
N ASP A 90 -9.18 -0.46 4.59
CA ASP A 90 -8.77 -1.55 5.47
C ASP A 90 -7.65 -1.11 6.42
N ASN A 91 -6.68 -0.33 5.94
CA ASN A 91 -5.60 0.20 6.79
C ASN A 91 -6.12 1.26 7.76
N LEU A 92 -7.02 2.15 7.35
CA LEU A 92 -7.59 3.15 8.26
C LEU A 92 -8.44 2.50 9.34
N ASP A 93 -9.21 1.46 9.00
CA ASP A 93 -9.98 0.68 9.95
C ASP A 93 -9.05 -0.03 10.95
N ASP A 94 -7.95 -0.66 10.50
CA ASP A 94 -6.94 -1.25 11.41
C ASP A 94 -6.30 -0.21 12.35
N TYR A 95 -5.96 0.97 11.83
CA TYR A 95 -5.43 2.07 12.65
C TYR A 95 -6.46 2.61 13.63
N ALA A 96 -7.75 2.65 13.27
CA ALA A 96 -8.81 3.09 14.16
C ALA A 96 -9.04 2.08 15.29
N GLU A 97 -9.06 0.78 14.97
CA GLU A 97 -9.22 -0.31 15.93
C GLU A 97 -8.03 -0.44 16.88
N ASN A 98 -6.82 -0.17 16.41
CA ASN A 98 -5.57 -0.32 17.16
C ASN A 98 -4.91 1.01 17.54
N PHE A 99 -5.67 2.11 17.52
CA PHE A 99 -5.15 3.48 17.65
C PHE A 99 -4.22 3.65 18.86
N ASP A 100 -4.68 3.25 20.04
CA ASP A 100 -3.90 3.39 21.28
C ASP A 100 -2.57 2.64 21.20
N LYS A 101 -2.57 1.43 20.64
CA LYS A 101 -1.35 0.60 20.51
C LYS A 101 -0.34 1.23 19.56
N TYR A 102 -0.78 1.79 18.43
CA TYR A 102 0.11 2.36 17.42
C TYR A 102 0.55 3.79 17.74
N VAL A 103 -0.27 4.56 18.47
CA VAL A 103 0.02 5.97 18.78
C VAL A 103 0.70 6.12 20.15
N GLN A 104 0.47 5.23 21.12
CA GLN A 104 1.17 5.30 22.42
C GLN A 104 2.65 4.88 22.33
N THR A 105 3.01 3.97 21.43
CA THR A 105 4.42 3.62 21.19
C THR A 105 5.26 4.80 20.69
N GLY A 106 4.64 5.87 20.17
CA GLY A 106 5.31 7.11 19.76
C GLY A 106 5.43 8.20 20.85
N SER A 107 4.78 8.05 22.01
CA SER A 107 4.76 9.08 23.07
C SER A 107 5.68 8.78 24.27
N ALA A 108 6.26 7.58 24.35
CA ALA A 108 7.26 7.24 25.37
C ALA A 108 8.70 7.74 25.04
N GLN A 109 8.89 8.46 23.93
CA GLN A 109 10.20 8.99 23.49
C GLN A 109 10.20 10.51 23.25
N LYS A 110 9.27 11.26 23.84
CA LYS A 110 9.35 12.74 23.89
C LYS A 110 9.84 13.22 25.25
#